data_AF-A0A9X4NQX8-F1
#
_entry.id   AF-A0A9X4NQX8-F1
#
_cell.length_a   1.000
_cell.length_b   1.000
_cell.length_c   1.000
_cell.angle_alpha   90.00
_cell.angle_beta   90.00
_cell.angle_gamma   90.00
#
_symmetry.space_group_name_H-M   'P 1'
#
loop_
_entity.id
_entity.type
_entity.pdbx_description
1 polymer ?
#
loop_
_entity_poly.entity_id
_entity_poly.type
_entity_poly.pdbx_seq_one_letter_code
_entity_poly.pdbx_strand_id
1 'polypeptide(L)'
;MRSNLHRSTLVRQLEGCLPTGAAAPGDVARQDVAERLGQWLNVADAISLSSAHATIAAAGRQAARVSGQPATAAATLQAELERVRAVLSQSISTRDAKHKPDPDDLDTEFALCLQRYQDQQRRLEMSVDALRGHVRQTLAQGSPRLAQLAALDAVLDDMLGGREQRLLNNVPALLKARFTALRQAAAASDTPRDLHWLQGFNTELEQTLLAELDHRLQPVVGMIEAVDS
;
A
#
# COMPACT_ATOMS: atom_id res chain seq x y z
N MET A 1 6.86 -29.50 -1.46
CA MET A 1 6.45 -28.29 -2.20
C MET A 1 6.01 -27.25 -1.18
N ARG A 2 6.90 -26.33 -0.77
CA ARG A 2 6.69 -25.43 0.36
C ARG A 2 6.99 -23.97 -0.04
N SER A 3 5.96 -23.13 0.06
CA SER A 3 5.98 -21.70 0.44
C SER A 3 6.71 -20.67 -0.43
N ASN A 4 6.15 -20.33 -1.61
CA ASN A 4 6.42 -19.07 -2.34
C ASN A 4 5.35 -17.98 -2.02
N LEU A 5 5.03 -17.77 -0.74
CA LEU A 5 3.82 -17.01 -0.32
C LEU A 5 4.07 -15.60 0.25
N HIS A 6 5.30 -15.07 0.33
CA HIS A 6 5.53 -13.85 1.15
C HIS A 6 6.36 -12.74 0.50
N ARG A 7 6.23 -12.51 -0.81
CA ARG A 7 6.70 -11.24 -1.40
C ARG A 7 5.51 -10.46 -1.92
N SER A 8 5.23 -9.32 -1.29
CA SER A 8 4.22 -8.38 -1.77
C SER A 8 4.50 -8.05 -3.24
N THR A 9 3.45 -7.97 -4.06
CA THR A 9 3.58 -7.58 -5.46
C THR A 9 4.29 -6.23 -5.60
N LEU A 10 4.08 -5.32 -4.64
CA LEU A 10 4.80 -4.04 -4.57
C LEU A 10 6.30 -4.25 -4.43
N VAL A 11 6.74 -5.12 -3.52
CA VAL A 11 8.17 -5.41 -3.30
C VAL A 11 8.79 -6.00 -4.57
N ARG A 12 8.09 -6.93 -5.25
CA ARG A 12 8.58 -7.49 -6.52
C ARG A 12 8.71 -6.42 -7.62
N GLN A 13 7.74 -5.51 -7.71
CA GLN A 13 7.76 -4.41 -8.69
C GLN A 13 8.92 -3.44 -8.40
N LEU A 14 9.08 -3.03 -7.14
CA LEU A 14 10.17 -2.12 -6.74
C LEU A 14 11.55 -2.75 -6.92
N GLU A 15 11.69 -4.06 -6.72
CA GLU A 15 12.94 -4.77 -7.02
C GLU A 15 13.27 -4.80 -8.51
N GLY A 16 12.26 -4.87 -9.38
CA GLY A 16 12.44 -4.73 -10.82
C GLY A 16 12.96 -3.34 -11.23
N CYS A 17 12.75 -2.33 -10.40
CA CYS A 17 13.28 -0.98 -10.60
C CYS A 17 14.74 -0.81 -10.13
N LEU A 18 15.29 -1.74 -9.36
CA LEU A 18 16.67 -1.66 -8.88
C LEU A 18 17.67 -1.97 -10.02
N PRO A 19 18.83 -1.30 -10.05
CA PRO A 19 19.88 -1.62 -11.02
C PRO A 19 20.35 -3.08 -10.84
N THR A 20 20.62 -3.76 -11.96
CA THR A 20 21.09 -5.14 -11.99
C THR A 20 22.35 -5.30 -11.14
N GLY A 21 22.22 -5.95 -9.97
CA GLY A 21 23.32 -6.14 -9.00
C GLY A 21 23.07 -5.57 -7.60
N ALA A 22 21.98 -4.82 -7.38
CA ALA A 22 21.56 -4.46 -6.03
C ALA A 22 20.97 -5.69 -5.32
N ALA A 23 21.53 -6.07 -4.17
CA ALA A 23 21.04 -7.20 -3.39
C ALA A 23 19.57 -6.96 -2.97
N ALA A 24 18.66 -7.79 -3.49
CA ALA A 24 17.30 -7.83 -2.99
C ALA A 24 17.36 -8.29 -1.52
N PRO A 25 16.66 -7.64 -0.57
CA PRO A 25 16.60 -8.13 0.81
C PRO A 25 15.82 -9.44 0.80
N GLY A 26 16.58 -10.54 0.75
CA GLY A 26 16.09 -11.91 0.62
C GLY A 26 15.69 -12.51 1.96
N ASP A 27 14.47 -13.05 1.97
CA ASP A 27 14.16 -14.43 2.38
C ASP A 27 14.60 -14.90 3.78
N VAL A 28 13.91 -14.42 4.82
CA VAL A 28 13.87 -15.08 6.14
C VAL A 28 12.47 -14.84 6.75
N ALA A 29 11.49 -15.69 6.46
CA ALA A 29 10.09 -15.42 6.83
C ALA A 29 9.41 -16.62 7.50
N ARG A 30 9.74 -16.81 8.78
CA ARG A 30 8.74 -17.15 9.83
C ARG A 30 9.34 -17.06 11.24
N GLN A 31 10.65 -17.24 11.40
CA GLN A 31 11.31 -17.12 12.71
C GLN A 31 11.63 -15.66 13.11
N ASP A 32 11.64 -14.72 12.16
CA ASP A 32 12.14 -13.35 12.36
C ASP A 32 11.06 -12.26 12.53
N VAL A 33 9.76 -12.56 12.51
CA VAL A 33 8.75 -11.48 12.51
C VAL A 33 8.74 -10.73 13.84
N ALA A 34 8.67 -11.45 14.96
CA ALA A 34 8.72 -10.85 16.28
C ALA A 34 10.08 -10.19 16.57
N GLU A 35 11.17 -10.78 16.09
CA GLU A 35 12.52 -10.24 16.26
C GLU A 35 12.75 -8.97 15.41
N ARG A 36 12.30 -8.96 14.14
CA ARG A 36 12.36 -7.77 13.27
C ARG A 36 11.42 -6.68 13.76
N LEU A 37 10.23 -7.03 14.26
CA LEU A 37 9.37 -6.07 14.95
C LEU A 37 10.05 -5.56 16.24
N GLY A 38 10.69 -6.42 17.02
CA GLY A 38 11.44 -6.05 18.21
C GLY A 38 12.62 -5.11 17.93
N GLN A 39 13.33 -5.32 16.81
CA GLN A 39 14.37 -4.39 16.32
C GLN A 39 13.79 -3.02 15.92
N TRP A 40 12.49 -2.92 15.72
CA TRP A 40 11.80 -1.70 15.31
C TRP A 40 11.12 -0.98 16.47
N LEU A 41 10.98 -1.63 17.63
CA LEU A 41 10.34 -1.10 18.81
C LEU A 41 11.41 -0.62 19.79
N ASN A 42 11.49 0.69 20.01
CA ASN A 42 12.28 1.24 21.10
C ASN A 42 11.52 1.12 22.45
N VAL A 43 12.14 1.55 23.55
CA VAL A 43 11.52 1.47 24.88
C VAL A 43 10.20 2.27 24.97
N ALA A 44 10.08 3.40 24.26
CA ALA A 44 8.83 4.15 24.20
C ALA A 44 7.74 3.37 23.43
N ASP A 45 8.11 2.68 22.34
CA ASP A 45 7.17 1.84 21.58
C ASP A 45 6.70 0.63 22.40
N ALA A 46 7.54 0.08 23.28
CA ALA A 46 7.16 -1.00 24.20
C ALA A 46 6.13 -0.52 25.25
N ILE A 47 6.27 0.71 25.74
CA ILE A 47 5.29 1.34 26.64
C ILE A 47 3.98 1.59 25.90
N SER A 48 4.04 2.13 24.67
CA SER A 48 2.88 2.32 23.81
C SER A 48 2.18 1.00 23.48
N LEU A 49 2.94 -0.08 23.27
CA LEU A 49 2.38 -1.42 23.03
C LEU A 49 1.69 -1.97 24.29
N SER A 50 2.26 -1.75 25.48
CA SER A 50 1.64 -2.14 26.74
C SER A 50 0.34 -1.38 26.99
N SER A 51 0.31 -0.07 26.71
CA SER A 51 -0.90 0.75 26.87
C SER A 51 -1.95 0.37 25.81
N ALA A 52 -1.52 0.08 24.59
CA ALA A 52 -2.39 -0.44 23.53
C ALA A 52 -3.13 -1.71 23.93
N HIS A 53 -2.46 -2.66 24.61
CA HIS A 53 -3.11 -3.88 25.07
C HIS A 53 -4.27 -3.60 26.04
N ALA A 54 -4.09 -2.63 26.95
CA ALA A 54 -5.16 -2.18 27.84
C ALA A 54 -6.32 -1.49 27.09
N THR A 55 -5.99 -0.66 26.10
CA THR A 55 -6.97 0.03 25.23
C THR A 55 -7.82 -0.96 24.44
N ILE A 56 -7.19 -1.96 23.80
CA ILE A 56 -7.88 -3.02 23.05
C ILE A 56 -8.85 -3.76 23.98
N ALA A 57 -8.37 -4.21 25.14
CA ALA A 57 -9.21 -4.92 26.11
C ALA A 57 -10.39 -4.04 26.60
N ALA A 58 -10.17 -2.73 26.76
CA ALA A 58 -11.23 -1.78 27.14
C ALA A 58 -12.30 -1.63 26.05
N ALA A 59 -11.92 -1.57 24.77
CA ALA A 59 -12.87 -1.49 23.66
C ALA A 59 -13.84 -2.67 23.64
N GLY A 60 -13.34 -3.91 23.82
CA GLY A 60 -14.19 -5.10 23.90
C GLY A 60 -15.14 -5.07 25.11
N ARG A 61 -14.66 -4.65 26.29
CA ARG A 61 -15.52 -4.51 27.48
C ARG A 61 -16.62 -3.46 27.27
N GLN A 62 -16.32 -2.38 26.56
CA GLN A 62 -17.29 -1.33 26.29
C GLN A 62 -18.37 -1.81 25.30
N ALA A 63 -17.97 -2.49 24.22
CA ALA A 63 -18.89 -3.10 23.27
C ALA A 63 -19.77 -4.19 23.93
N ALA A 64 -19.25 -4.97 24.88
CA ALA A 64 -20.04 -5.97 25.59
C ALA A 64 -21.21 -5.38 26.42
N ARG A 65 -21.15 -4.09 26.76
CA ARG A 65 -22.21 -3.38 27.50
C ARG A 65 -23.31 -2.83 26.59
N VAL A 66 -23.04 -2.70 25.30
CA VAL A 66 -23.93 -2.11 24.31
C VAL A 66 -24.25 -3.20 23.30
N SER A 67 -25.37 -3.91 23.47
CA SER A 67 -25.76 -5.02 22.60
C SER A 67 -25.76 -4.61 21.12
N GLY A 68 -24.71 -4.97 20.37
CA GLY A 68 -24.56 -4.67 18.93
C GLY A 68 -25.06 -5.82 18.04
N GLN A 69 -25.86 -5.51 17.02
CA GLN A 69 -26.32 -6.45 15.98
C GLN A 69 -25.32 -6.49 14.80
N PRO A 70 -24.82 -7.66 14.34
CA PRO A 70 -23.62 -7.67 13.50
C PRO A 70 -23.81 -8.10 12.03
N ALA A 71 -24.95 -8.67 11.63
CA ALA A 71 -24.98 -9.52 10.42
C ALA A 71 -25.08 -8.79 9.07
N THR A 72 -25.57 -7.54 9.01
CA THR A 72 -25.75 -6.81 7.74
C THR A 72 -24.53 -5.99 7.32
N ALA A 73 -23.51 -5.87 8.17
CA ALA A 73 -22.37 -4.98 7.94
C ALA A 73 -21.34 -5.53 6.92
N ALA A 74 -21.08 -6.84 6.90
CA ALA A 74 -20.00 -7.43 6.10
C ALA A 74 -20.18 -7.19 4.59
N ALA A 75 -21.34 -7.56 4.05
CA ALA A 75 -21.63 -7.40 2.62
C ALA A 75 -21.61 -5.92 2.18
N THR A 76 -22.05 -5.01 3.04
CA THR A 76 -22.00 -3.57 2.76
C THR A 76 -20.56 -3.05 2.72
N LEU A 77 -19.73 -3.43 3.69
CA LEU A 77 -18.31 -3.03 3.73
C LEU A 77 -17.53 -3.65 2.55
N GLN A 78 -17.83 -4.89 2.16
CA GLN A 78 -17.22 -5.53 1.00
C GLN A 78 -17.56 -4.78 -0.30
N ALA A 79 -18.83 -4.41 -0.50
CA ALA A 79 -19.24 -3.63 -1.67
C ALA A 79 -18.60 -2.23 -1.69
N GLU A 80 -18.35 -1.63 -0.53
CA GLU A 80 -17.63 -0.36 -0.44
C GLU A 80 -16.15 -0.48 -0.77
N LEU A 81 -15.47 -1.50 -0.24
CA LEU A 81 -14.10 -1.84 -0.60
C LEU A 81 -13.95 -2.03 -2.12
N GLU A 82 -14.82 -2.84 -2.73
CA GLU A 82 -14.79 -3.09 -4.17
C GLU A 82 -15.01 -1.81 -4.98
N ARG A 83 -15.93 -0.95 -4.55
CA ARG A 83 -16.17 0.35 -5.18
C ARG A 83 -14.95 1.25 -5.11
N VAL A 84 -14.34 1.41 -3.93
CA VAL A 84 -13.15 2.25 -3.74
C VAL A 84 -11.99 1.71 -4.57
N ARG A 85 -11.77 0.38 -4.54
CA ARG A 85 -10.73 -0.27 -5.35
C ARG A 85 -10.93 -0.04 -6.84
N ALA A 86 -12.16 -0.18 -7.35
CA ALA A 86 -12.47 0.05 -8.76
C ALA A 86 -12.23 1.50 -9.17
N VAL A 87 -12.68 2.47 -8.37
CA VAL A 87 -12.50 3.90 -8.63
C VAL A 87 -11.02 4.28 -8.67
N LEU A 88 -10.23 3.83 -7.69
CA LEU A 88 -8.80 4.15 -7.62
C LEU A 88 -8.02 3.45 -8.73
N SER A 89 -8.31 2.18 -9.03
CA SER A 89 -7.69 1.44 -10.13
C SER A 89 -7.97 2.12 -11.47
N GLN A 90 -9.22 2.54 -11.71
CA GLN A 90 -9.58 3.28 -12.92
C GLN A 90 -8.84 4.64 -12.99
N SER A 91 -8.71 5.36 -11.88
CA SER A 91 -7.95 6.61 -11.81
C SER A 91 -6.47 6.41 -12.16
N ILE A 92 -5.88 5.28 -11.75
CA ILE A 92 -4.48 4.92 -12.05
C ILE A 92 -4.29 4.58 -13.53
N SER A 93 -5.19 3.79 -14.12
CA SER A 93 -5.09 3.35 -15.52
C SER A 93 -5.57 4.39 -16.54
N THR A 94 -6.29 5.43 -16.11
CA THR A 94 -6.74 6.50 -17.02
C THR A 94 -5.56 7.38 -17.43
N ARG A 95 -5.18 7.30 -18.70
CA ARG A 95 -4.14 8.15 -19.32
C ARG A 95 -4.77 9.19 -20.23
N ASP A 96 -4.10 10.33 -20.38
CA ASP A 96 -4.49 11.31 -21.39
C ASP A 96 -4.20 10.75 -22.78
N ALA A 97 -5.24 10.32 -23.48
CA ALA A 97 -5.14 9.76 -24.83
C ALA A 97 -4.67 10.78 -25.87
N LYS A 98 -4.69 12.09 -25.56
CA LYS A 98 -4.23 13.15 -26.45
C LYS A 98 -2.77 13.50 -26.25
N HIS A 99 -2.17 13.14 -25.10
CA HIS A 99 -0.76 13.38 -24.83
C HIS A 99 0.08 12.54 -25.79
N LYS A 100 0.95 13.21 -26.55
CA LYS A 100 1.94 12.57 -27.41
C LYS A 100 3.31 12.91 -26.85
N PRO A 101 4.08 11.91 -26.38
CA PRO A 101 5.37 12.18 -25.78
C PRO A 101 6.34 12.74 -26.82
N ASP A 102 7.09 13.77 -26.43
CA ASP A 102 8.12 14.38 -27.27
C ASP A 102 9.46 13.64 -27.07
N PRO A 103 10.03 13.00 -28.10
CA PRO A 103 11.33 12.34 -27.98
C PRO A 103 12.49 13.30 -27.71
N ASP A 104 12.34 14.59 -28.03
CA ASP A 104 13.38 15.60 -27.84
C ASP A 104 13.31 16.27 -26.45
N ASP A 105 12.23 16.07 -25.69
CA ASP A 105 12.01 16.65 -24.34
C ASP A 105 11.62 15.60 -23.27
N LEU A 106 12.50 14.61 -23.09
CA LEU A 106 12.29 13.52 -22.12
C LEU A 106 12.30 13.96 -20.66
N ASP A 107 12.88 15.12 -20.34
CA ASP A 107 12.91 15.63 -18.97
C ASP A 107 11.52 16.14 -18.56
N THR A 108 10.81 16.81 -19.47
CA THR A 108 9.39 17.15 -19.29
C THR A 108 8.51 15.90 -19.18
N GLU A 109 8.75 14.88 -20.00
CA GLU A 109 8.00 13.60 -19.90
C GLU A 109 8.16 12.94 -18.53
N PHE A 110 9.37 12.95 -17.96
CA PHE A 110 9.60 12.44 -16.62
C PHE A 110 8.92 13.30 -15.54
N ALA A 111 8.95 14.62 -15.67
CA ALA A 111 8.27 15.53 -14.74
C ALA A 111 6.75 15.28 -14.71
N LEU A 112 6.12 15.07 -15.86
CA LEU A 112 4.70 14.71 -15.96
C LEU A 112 4.41 13.36 -15.29
N CYS A 113 5.29 12.37 -15.46
CA CYS A 113 5.16 11.08 -14.78
C CYS A 113 5.21 11.22 -13.26
N LEU A 114 6.14 12.04 -12.74
CA LEU A 114 6.28 12.28 -11.30
C LEU A 114 5.07 13.04 -10.73
N GLN A 115 4.58 14.05 -11.45
CA GLN A 115 3.37 14.77 -11.07
C GLN A 115 2.18 13.81 -10.98
N ARG A 116 1.98 12.97 -12.01
CA ARG A 116 0.92 11.95 -12.02
C ARG A 116 1.05 11.01 -10.83
N TYR A 117 2.26 10.52 -10.54
CA TYR A 117 2.50 9.67 -9.37
C TYR A 117 2.05 10.36 -8.08
N GLN A 118 2.49 11.60 -7.84
CA GLN A 118 2.13 12.35 -6.63
C GLN A 118 0.63 12.64 -6.50
N ASP A 119 -0.04 12.93 -7.62
CA ASP A 119 -1.50 13.08 -7.65
C ASP A 119 -2.21 11.79 -7.23
N GLN A 120 -1.74 10.63 -7.72
CA GLN A 120 -2.31 9.34 -7.32
C GLN A 120 -2.00 9.01 -5.86
N GLN A 121 -0.79 9.31 -5.35
CA GLN A 121 -0.44 9.11 -3.94
C GLN A 121 -1.44 9.79 -2.99
N ARG A 122 -1.74 11.08 -3.22
CA ARG A 122 -2.72 11.82 -2.43
C ARG A 122 -4.11 11.19 -2.49
N ARG A 123 -4.55 10.75 -3.67
CA ARG A 123 -5.87 10.11 -3.85
C ARG A 123 -5.96 8.77 -3.13
N LEU A 124 -4.91 7.95 -3.24
CA LEU A 124 -4.79 6.67 -2.56
C LEU A 124 -4.85 6.87 -1.04
N GLU A 125 -3.99 7.72 -0.49
CA GLU A 125 -3.94 8.04 0.94
C GLU A 125 -5.31 8.48 1.47
N MET A 126 -5.90 9.54 0.90
CA MET A 126 -7.19 10.06 1.36
C MET A 126 -8.32 9.02 1.30
N SER A 127 -8.39 8.23 0.23
CA SER A 127 -9.50 7.30 0.01
C SER A 127 -9.36 6.04 0.85
N VAL A 128 -8.14 5.51 1.00
CA VAL A 128 -7.87 4.34 1.82
C VAL A 128 -8.02 4.67 3.30
N ASP A 129 -7.54 5.83 3.76
CA ASP A 129 -7.67 6.25 5.15
C ASP A 129 -9.14 6.44 5.55
N ALA A 130 -9.94 7.07 4.66
CA ALA A 130 -11.37 7.23 4.87
C ALA A 130 -12.09 5.87 4.98
N LEU A 131 -11.80 4.95 4.05
CA LEU A 131 -12.39 3.60 4.06
C LEU A 131 -11.99 2.82 5.33
N ARG A 132 -10.70 2.84 5.70
CA ARG A 132 -10.20 2.14 6.88
C ARG A 132 -10.81 2.70 8.17
N GLY A 133 -10.94 4.02 8.27
CA GLY A 133 -11.63 4.69 9.37
C GLY A 133 -13.10 4.26 9.47
N HIS A 134 -13.82 4.23 8.35
CA HIS A 134 -15.22 3.80 8.31
C HIS A 134 -15.40 2.33 8.74
N VAL A 135 -14.53 1.44 8.26
CA VAL A 135 -14.52 0.02 8.64
C VAL A 135 -14.25 -0.13 10.14
N ARG A 136 -13.24 0.56 10.69
CA ARG A 136 -12.98 0.56 12.16
C ARG A 136 -14.20 1.02 12.96
N GLN A 137 -14.85 2.10 12.53
CA GLN A 137 -16.02 2.63 13.21
C GLN A 137 -17.18 1.63 13.22
N THR A 138 -17.38 0.95 12.09
CA THR A 138 -18.42 -0.08 11.96
C THR A 138 -18.12 -1.29 12.85
N LEU A 139 -16.88 -1.79 12.83
CA LEU A 139 -16.45 -2.92 13.67
C LEU A 139 -16.50 -2.58 15.18
N ALA A 140 -16.21 -1.34 15.56
CA ALA A 140 -16.29 -0.88 16.95
C ALA A 140 -17.70 -0.93 17.54
N GLN A 141 -18.75 -0.90 16.70
CA GLN A 141 -20.15 -1.02 17.09
C GLN A 141 -20.67 -2.48 17.04
N GLY A 142 -19.84 -3.41 16.58
CA GLY A 142 -20.17 -4.83 16.45
C GLY A 142 -19.97 -5.60 17.75
N SER A 143 -19.53 -6.85 17.61
CA SER A 143 -19.25 -7.71 18.77
C SER A 143 -18.02 -7.22 19.56
N PRO A 144 -17.85 -7.64 20.82
CA PRO A 144 -16.65 -7.33 21.60
C PRO A 144 -15.33 -7.69 20.89
N ARG A 145 -15.32 -8.78 20.12
CA ARG A 145 -14.17 -9.22 19.34
C ARG A 145 -13.87 -8.28 18.17
N LEU A 146 -14.91 -7.83 17.45
CA LEU A 146 -14.76 -6.86 16.36
C LEU A 146 -14.31 -5.49 16.86
N ALA A 147 -14.81 -5.05 18.02
CA ALA A 147 -14.36 -3.81 18.64
C ALA A 147 -12.89 -3.87 19.08
N GLN A 148 -12.45 -5.02 19.61
CA GLN A 148 -11.02 -5.26 19.89
C GLN A 148 -10.18 -5.24 18.62
N LEU A 149 -10.67 -5.84 17.53
CA LEU A 149 -9.98 -5.82 16.24
C LEU A 149 -9.83 -4.40 15.69
N ALA A 150 -10.89 -3.59 15.73
CA ALA A 150 -10.83 -2.19 15.32
C ALA A 150 -9.83 -1.37 16.14
N ALA A 151 -9.80 -1.60 17.47
CA ALA A 151 -8.82 -0.95 18.36
C ALA A 151 -7.38 -1.40 18.08
N LEU A 152 -7.19 -2.70 17.80
CA LEU A 152 -5.88 -3.24 17.42
C LEU A 152 -5.39 -2.62 16.12
N ASP A 153 -6.25 -2.54 15.10
CA ASP A 153 -5.90 -1.93 13.82
C ASP A 153 -5.51 -0.46 13.97
N ALA A 154 -6.23 0.31 14.81
CA ALA A 154 -5.90 1.70 15.11
C ALA A 154 -4.53 1.87 15.79
N VAL A 155 -4.19 0.98 16.74
CA VAL A 155 -2.86 0.98 17.38
C VAL A 155 -1.77 0.69 16.36
N LEU A 156 -1.96 -0.35 15.53
CA LEU A 156 -0.95 -0.75 14.56
C LEU A 156 -0.70 0.35 13.53
N ASP A 157 -1.75 1.07 13.13
CA ASP A 157 -1.69 2.20 12.23
C ASP A 157 -0.88 3.37 12.80
N ASP A 158 -1.11 3.73 14.06
CA ASP A 158 -0.34 4.78 14.74
C ASP A 158 1.15 4.38 14.88
N MET A 159 1.40 3.11 15.23
CA MET A 159 2.77 2.61 15.43
C MET A 159 3.55 2.44 14.11
N LEU A 160 2.89 2.01 13.04
CA LEU A 160 3.57 1.59 11.80
C LEU A 160 3.33 2.53 10.62
N GLY A 161 2.24 3.28 10.59
CA GLY A 161 1.83 4.11 9.44
C GLY A 161 2.89 5.15 9.07
N GLY A 162 3.45 5.86 10.06
CA GLY A 162 4.53 6.82 9.82
C GLY A 162 5.82 6.20 9.28
N ARG A 163 6.03 4.89 9.49
CA ARG A 163 7.17 4.15 8.92
C ARG A 163 6.86 3.68 7.50
N GLU A 164 5.67 3.14 7.27
CA GLU A 164 5.20 2.74 5.95
C GLU A 164 5.28 3.93 4.98
N GLN A 165 4.75 5.09 5.38
CA GLN A 165 4.82 6.31 4.57
C GLN A 165 6.26 6.72 4.25
N ARG A 166 7.18 6.62 5.23
CA ARG A 166 8.61 6.90 5.00
C ARG A 166 9.25 5.93 3.98
N LEU A 167 8.83 4.67 3.98
CA LEU A 167 9.32 3.68 3.00
C LEU A 167 8.77 3.99 1.61
N LEU A 168 7.47 4.27 1.49
CA LEU A 168 6.81 4.61 0.23
C LEU A 168 7.35 5.91 -0.38
N ASN A 169 7.80 6.87 0.44
CA ASN A 169 8.45 8.10 -0.02
C ASN A 169 9.78 7.85 -0.79
N ASN A 170 10.34 6.64 -0.77
CA ASN A 170 11.51 6.28 -1.59
C ASN A 170 11.15 5.86 -3.02
N VAL A 171 9.88 5.54 -3.30
CA VAL A 171 9.43 5.05 -4.61
C VAL A 171 9.73 6.05 -5.75
N PRO A 172 9.52 7.38 -5.62
CA PRO A 172 9.92 8.34 -6.65
C PRO A 172 11.40 8.27 -7.04
N ALA A 173 12.29 8.02 -6.07
CA ALA A 173 13.73 7.91 -6.33
C ALA A 173 14.06 6.65 -7.12
N LEU A 174 13.40 5.53 -6.81
CA LEU A 174 13.52 4.28 -7.56
C LEU A 174 12.99 4.42 -8.99
N LEU A 175 11.84 5.07 -9.17
CA LEU A 175 11.27 5.36 -10.48
C LEU A 175 12.21 6.25 -11.32
N LYS A 176 12.84 7.26 -10.71
CA LYS A 176 13.83 8.12 -11.38
C LYS A 176 15.05 7.32 -11.86
N ALA A 177 15.58 6.45 -11.00
CA ALA A 177 16.71 5.59 -11.36
C ALA A 177 16.35 4.66 -12.53
N ARG A 178 15.17 4.03 -12.47
CA ARG A 178 14.65 3.16 -13.54
C ARG A 178 14.47 3.91 -14.87
N PHE A 179 13.84 5.08 -14.84
CA PHE A 179 13.68 5.93 -16.03
C PHE A 179 15.02 6.28 -16.66
N THR A 180 15.99 6.69 -15.84
CA THR A 180 17.33 7.08 -16.31
C THR A 180 18.05 5.90 -16.97
N ALA A 181 17.96 4.70 -16.37
CA ALA A 181 18.57 3.50 -16.93
C ALA A 181 17.93 3.09 -18.27
N LEU A 182 16.60 3.14 -18.38
CA LEU A 182 15.90 2.86 -19.64
C LEU A 182 16.24 3.88 -20.73
N ARG A 183 16.30 5.17 -20.39
CA ARG A 183 16.71 6.23 -21.31
C ARG A 183 18.13 6.02 -21.83
N GLN A 184 19.07 5.64 -20.97
CA GLN A 184 20.46 5.35 -21.37
C GLN A 184 20.54 4.14 -22.31
N ALA A 185 19.80 3.07 -21.99
CA ALA A 185 19.75 1.88 -22.84
C ALA A 185 19.14 2.18 -24.23
N ALA A 186 18.07 2.97 -24.27
CA ALA A 186 17.44 3.39 -25.52
C ALA A 186 18.37 4.28 -26.38
N ALA A 187 19.10 5.20 -25.75
CA ALA A 187 20.06 6.06 -26.46
C ALA A 187 21.23 5.28 -27.10
N ALA A 188 21.57 4.11 -26.55
CA ALA A 188 22.60 3.22 -27.08
C ALA A 188 22.09 2.21 -28.13
N SER A 189 20.79 2.23 -28.46
CA SER A 189 20.17 1.33 -29.43
C SER A 189 20.28 1.84 -30.87
N ASP A 190 19.99 0.97 -31.85
CA ASP A 190 19.93 1.33 -33.27
C ASP A 190 18.76 2.27 -33.61
N THR A 191 17.79 2.44 -32.70
CA THR A 191 16.62 3.31 -32.87
C THR A 191 16.44 4.28 -31.68
N PRO A 192 17.32 5.28 -31.49
CA PRO A 192 17.30 6.17 -30.31
C PRO A 192 16.03 7.03 -30.15
N ARG A 193 15.25 7.19 -31.23
CA ARG A 193 14.00 7.95 -31.26
C ARG A 193 12.75 7.09 -30.99
N ASP A 194 12.90 5.78 -30.86
CA ASP A 194 11.79 4.90 -30.48
C ASP A 194 11.41 5.12 -29.01
N LEU A 195 10.15 5.44 -28.75
CA LEU A 195 9.60 5.68 -27.40
C LEU A 195 8.89 4.45 -26.82
N HIS A 196 9.04 3.27 -27.43
CA HIS A 196 8.48 2.04 -26.87
C HIS A 196 8.96 1.77 -25.43
N TRP A 197 10.21 2.09 -25.10
CA TRP A 197 10.74 1.98 -23.74
C TRP A 197 10.00 2.89 -22.74
N LEU A 198 9.56 4.07 -23.17
CA LEU A 198 8.80 5.02 -22.36
C LEU A 198 7.37 4.52 -22.11
N GLN A 199 6.77 3.83 -23.09
CA GLN A 199 5.50 3.13 -22.91
C GLN A 199 5.63 1.98 -21.90
N GLY A 200 6.74 1.23 -21.98
CA GLY A 200 7.09 0.20 -21.01
C GLY A 200 7.21 0.76 -19.60
N PHE A 201 7.99 1.83 -19.42
CA PHE A 201 8.12 2.54 -18.14
C PHE A 201 6.77 3.02 -17.58
N ASN A 202 5.92 3.60 -18.43
CA ASN A 202 4.59 4.05 -17.99
C ASN A 202 3.71 2.90 -17.49
N THR A 203 3.84 1.72 -18.11
CA THR A 203 3.15 0.50 -17.67
C THR A 203 3.73 -0.03 -16.36
N GLU A 204 5.05 -0.01 -16.18
CA GLU A 204 5.70 -0.34 -14.89
C GLU A 204 5.23 0.59 -13.75
N LEU A 205 5.13 1.90 -14.03
CA LEU A 205 4.61 2.90 -13.08
C LEU A 205 3.15 2.60 -12.70
N GLU A 206 2.31 2.27 -13.68
CA GLU A 206 0.91 1.91 -13.44
C GLU A 206 0.80 0.64 -12.56
N GLN A 207 1.56 -0.40 -12.89
CA GLN A 207 1.59 -1.64 -12.12
C GLN A 207 2.10 -1.42 -10.70
N THR A 208 3.08 -0.52 -10.52
CA THR A 208 3.59 -0.13 -9.20
C THR A 208 2.50 0.53 -8.36
N LEU A 209 1.76 1.49 -8.94
CA LEU A 209 0.65 2.16 -8.25
C LEU A 209 -0.50 1.20 -7.89
N LEU A 210 -0.84 0.26 -8.78
CA LEU A 210 -1.84 -0.77 -8.51
C LEU A 210 -1.39 -1.71 -7.38
N ALA A 211 -0.12 -2.13 -7.40
CA ALA A 211 0.45 -2.95 -6.34
C ALA A 211 0.51 -2.22 -4.99
N GLU A 212 0.71 -0.90 -5.02
CA GLU A 212 0.67 -0.05 -3.83
C GLU A 212 -0.74 0.09 -3.27
N LEU A 213 -1.73 0.31 -4.14
CA LEU A 213 -3.15 0.30 -3.76
C LEU A 213 -3.52 -1.01 -3.07
N ASP A 214 -3.15 -2.15 -3.66
CA ASP A 214 -3.42 -3.47 -3.09
C ASP A 214 -2.76 -3.62 -1.71
N HIS A 215 -1.53 -3.14 -1.53
CA HIS A 215 -0.83 -3.16 -0.25
C HIS A 215 -1.56 -2.33 0.82
N ARG A 216 -1.91 -1.08 0.49
CA ARG A 216 -2.60 -0.15 1.40
C ARG A 216 -4.00 -0.66 1.79
N LEU A 217 -4.66 -1.45 0.95
CA LEU A 217 -5.98 -2.03 1.23
C LEU A 217 -5.93 -3.31 2.10
N GLN A 218 -4.77 -3.94 2.29
CA GLN A 218 -4.68 -5.21 3.05
C GLN A 218 -5.28 -5.14 4.47
N PRO A 219 -5.06 -4.07 5.28
CA PRO A 219 -5.68 -3.97 6.60
C PRO A 219 -7.20 -3.92 6.54
N VAL A 220 -7.76 -3.24 5.53
CA VAL A 220 -9.21 -3.15 5.30
C VAL A 220 -9.78 -4.53 4.95
N VAL A 221 -9.14 -5.23 4.00
CA VAL A 221 -9.53 -6.58 3.60
C VAL A 221 -9.55 -7.52 4.82
N GLY A 222 -8.47 -7.53 5.61
CA GLY A 222 -8.38 -8.40 6.79
C GLY A 222 -9.42 -8.09 7.86
N MET A 223 -9.78 -6.80 8.05
CA MET A 223 -10.86 -6.42 8.96
C MET A 223 -12.23 -6.89 8.47
N ILE A 224 -12.51 -6.78 7.17
CA ILE A 224 -13.80 -7.21 6.58
C ILE A 224 -13.93 -8.74 6.62
N GLU A 225 -12.88 -9.47 6.25
CA GLU A 225 -12.85 -10.95 6.32
C GLU A 225 -13.10 -11.47 7.75
N ALA A 226 -12.65 -10.74 8.76
CA ALA A 226 -12.87 -11.09 10.16
C ALA A 226 -14.33 -10.91 10.62
N VAL A 227 -15.17 -10.17 9.88
CA VAL A 227 -16.61 -10.05 10.18
C VAL A 227 -17.35 -11.36 9.89
N ASP A 228 -16.90 -12.11 8.88
CA ASP A 228 -17.50 -13.39 8.47
C ASP A 228 -16.89 -14.61 9.20
N SER A 229 -15.90 -14.38 10.08
CA SER A 229 -15.09 -15.42 10.76
C SER A 229 -15.55 -15.80 12.16
#